data_AF-A0A3B9IY94-F1
#
_entry.id   AF-A0A3B9IY94-F1
#
_cell.length_a   1.000
_cell.length_b   1.000
_cell.length_c   1.000
_cell.angle_alpha   90.00
_cell.angle_beta   90.00
_cell.angle_gamma   90.00
#
_symmetry.space_group_name_H-M   'P 1'
#
loop_
_entity.id
_entity.type
_entity.pdbx_description
1 polymer ?
#
loop_
_entity_poly.entity_id
_entity_poly.type
_entity_poly.pdbx_seq_one_letter_code
_entity_poly.pdbx_strand_id
1 'polypeptide(L)' 'MASTKRSNKRIPLQKKIWCRIRYWQNLHDISNEDLAVYLGCSTRTLQNYDKDPSNVTLKTLDTFLFAVGMTLTDFLSAA' A
#
# COMPACT_ATOMS: atom_id res chain seq x y z
N MET A 1 17.46 -15.94 -30.18
CA MET A 1 16.98 -16.08 -28.78
C MET A 1 15.52 -15.66 -28.73
N ALA A 2 14.60 -16.62 -28.58
CA ALA A 2 13.18 -16.30 -28.48
C ALA A 2 12.89 -15.72 -27.08
N SER A 3 12.58 -14.42 -27.01
CA SER A 3 12.13 -13.77 -25.78
C SER A 3 10.73 -14.28 -25.45
N THR A 4 10.64 -15.22 -24.51
CA THR A 4 9.36 -15.75 -24.03
C THR A 4 8.62 -14.63 -23.29
N LYS A 5 7.66 -13.98 -23.96
CA LYS A 5 6.68 -13.08 -23.34
C LYS A 5 5.90 -13.88 -22.29
N ARG A 6 6.32 -13.85 -21.02
CA ARG A 6 5.47 -14.28 -19.91
C ARG A 6 4.28 -13.33 -19.90
N SER A 7 3.08 -13.83 -20.18
CA SER A 7 1.87 -13.03 -20.02
C SER A 7 1.73 -12.69 -18.54
N ASN A 8 2.15 -11.47 -18.20
CA ASN A 8 2.39 -11.07 -16.82
C ASN A 8 1.04 -10.68 -16.18
N LYS A 9 0.20 -11.68 -15.89
CA LYS A 9 -1.03 -11.51 -15.08
C LYS A 9 -0.71 -11.21 -13.60
N ARG A 10 0.57 -11.11 -13.24
CA ARG A 10 1.02 -10.83 -11.87
C ARG A 10 0.82 -9.35 -11.54
N ILE A 11 -0.11 -9.08 -10.62
CA ILE A 11 -0.22 -7.77 -9.98
C ILE A 11 1.04 -7.52 -9.14
N PRO A 12 1.78 -6.41 -9.37
CA PRO A 12 2.93 -6.03 -8.57
C PRO A 12 2.61 -5.97 -7.06
N LEU A 13 3.57 -6.36 -6.23
CA LEU A 13 3.39 -6.41 -4.78
C LEU A 13 3.03 -5.04 -4.22
N GLN A 14 3.66 -3.98 -4.72
CA GLN A 14 3.41 -2.61 -4.28
C GLN A 14 1.97 -2.18 -4.56
N LYS A 15 1.39 -2.59 -5.69
CA LYS A 15 -0.03 -2.37 -5.99
C LYS A 15 -0.92 -3.09 -4.98
N LYS A 16 -0.61 -4.35 -4.65
CA LYS A 16 -1.39 -5.11 -3.65
C LYS A 16 -1.34 -4.47 -2.27
N ILE A 17 -0.16 -4.05 -1.84
CA ILE A 17 0.03 -3.35 -0.56
C ILE A 17 -0.79 -2.06 -0.54
N TRP A 18 -0.65 -1.23 -1.58
CA TRP A 18 -1.39 0.04 -1.65
C TRP A 18 -2.90 -0.16 -1.65
N CYS A 19 -3.42 -1.11 -2.44
CA CYS A 19 -4.84 -1.43 -2.45
C CYS A 19 -5.35 -1.86 -1.07
N ARG A 20 -4.59 -2.66 -0.30
CA ARG A 20 -4.96 -3.04 1.07
C ARG A 20 -4.95 -1.86 2.03
N ILE A 21 -3.94 -0.98 1.95
CA ILE A 21 -3.89 0.25 2.78
C ILE A 21 -5.11 1.13 2.50
N ARG A 22 -5.49 1.33 1.22
CA ARG A 22 -6.68 2.10 0.83
C ARG A 22 -7.98 1.42 1.25
N TYR A 23 -8.05 0.10 1.17
CA TYR A 23 -9.19 -0.66 1.66
C TYR A 23 -9.36 -0.49 3.18
N TRP A 24 -8.27 -0.62 3.94
CA TRP A 24 -8.27 -0.36 5.38
C TRP A 24 -8.72 1.07 5.70
N GLN A 25 -8.20 2.07 4.98
CA GLN A 25 -8.61 3.47 5.15
C GLN A 25 -10.13 3.64 4.99
N ASN A 26 -10.71 3.03 3.96
CA ASN A 26 -12.15 3.11 3.69
C ASN A 26 -12.97 2.38 4.75
N LEU A 27 -12.53 1.20 5.20
CA LEU A 27 -13.20 0.46 6.27
C LEU A 27 -13.28 1.24 7.60
N HIS A 28 -12.27 2.05 7.87
CA HIS A 28 -12.15 2.81 9.12
C HIS A 28 -12.58 4.29 8.98
N ASP A 29 -13.11 4.71 7.82
CA ASP A 29 -13.52 6.08 7.51
C ASP A 29 -12.44 7.14 7.79
N ILE A 30 -11.19 6.80 7.44
CA ILE A 30 -10.01 7.63 7.71
C ILE A 30 -9.78 8.64 6.58
N SER A 31 -9.56 9.91 6.92
CA SER A 31 -9.25 10.96 5.95
C SER A 31 -7.91 10.72 5.24
N ASN A 32 -7.68 11.40 4.10
CA ASN A 32 -6.39 11.28 3.41
C ASN A 32 -5.26 11.93 4.22
N GLU A 33 -5.58 12.96 4.99
CA GLU A 33 -4.69 13.67 5.90
C GLU A 33 -4.22 12.73 7.02
N ASP A 34 -5.15 12.04 7.67
CA ASP A 34 -4.84 11.09 8.74
C ASP A 34 -4.08 9.88 8.22
N LEU A 35 -4.45 9.35 7.05
CA LEU A 35 -3.69 8.26 6.42
C LEU A 35 -2.25 8.69 6.09
N ALA A 36 -2.06 9.92 5.62
CA ALA A 36 -0.72 10.45 5.37
C ALA A 36 0.11 10.52 6.65
N VAL A 37 -0.50 10.88 7.79
CA VAL A 37 0.13 10.85 9.12
C VAL A 37 0.51 9.41 9.51
N TYR A 38 -0.40 8.44 9.37
CA TYR A 38 -0.10 7.02 9.66
C TYR A 38 1.04 6.46 8.82
N LEU A 39 1.15 6.91 7.56
CA LEU A 39 2.23 6.51 6.64
C LEU A 39 3.52 7.32 6.84
N GLY A 40 3.51 8.36 7.68
CA GLY A 40 4.64 9.26 7.89
C GLY A 40 5.04 10.03 6.62
N CYS A 41 4.07 10.41 5.79
CA CYS A 41 4.31 11.11 4.53
C CYS A 41 3.38 12.32 4.35
N SER A 42 3.55 13.07 3.26
CA SER A 42 2.66 14.18 2.92
C SER A 42 1.44 13.69 2.12
N THR A 43 0.32 14.41 2.18
CA THR A 43 -0.86 14.16 1.32
C THR A 43 -0.51 14.19 -0.17
N ARG A 44 0.45 15.02 -0.58
CA ARG A 44 1.00 15.00 -1.94
C ARG A 44 1.66 13.66 -2.29
N THR A 45 2.43 13.09 -1.38
CA THR A 45 3.07 11.78 -1.56
C THR A 45 2.01 10.68 -1.63
N LEU A 46 1.00 10.74 -0.76
CA LEU A 46 -0.15 9.83 -0.77
C LEU A 46 -0.85 9.80 -2.14
N GLN A 47 -1.17 10.98 -2.69
CA GLN A 47 -1.77 11.12 -4.02
C GLN A 47 -0.86 10.60 -5.15
N ASN A 48 0.46 10.66 -4.97
CA ASN A 48 1.40 10.08 -5.93
C ASN A 48 1.33 8.55 -5.92
N TYR A 49 1.14 7.92 -4.75
CA TYR A 49 0.96 6.47 -4.67
C TYR A 49 -0.33 5.98 -5.34
N ASP A 50 -1.40 6.80 -5.34
CA ASP A 50 -2.62 6.48 -6.10
C ASP A 50 -2.38 6.41 -7.61
N LYS A 51 -1.50 7.28 -8.12
CA LYS A 51 -1.13 7.31 -9.55
C LYS A 51 -0.14 6.20 -9.87
N ASP A 52 0.89 6.09 -9.05
CA ASP A 52 1.93 5.06 -9.18
C ASP A 52 2.43 4.59 -7.80
N PRO A 53 1.99 3.40 -7.36
CA PRO A 53 2.41 2.84 -6.09
C PRO A 53 3.80 2.18 -6.17
N SER A 54 4.53 2.28 -7.29
CA SER A 54 5.90 1.72 -7.42
C SER A 54 6.84 2.21 -6.32
N ASN A 55 6.60 3.42 -5.80
CA ASN A 55 7.37 4.06 -4.73
C ASN A 55 6.89 3.70 -3.30
N VAL A 56 5.88 2.84 -3.16
CA VAL A 56 5.49 2.29 -1.86
C VAL A 56 6.56 1.30 -1.44
N THR A 57 7.29 1.64 -0.37
CA THR A 57 8.41 0.83 0.13
C THR A 57 7.97 -0.07 1.28
N LEU A 58 8.79 -1.07 1.59
CA LEU A 58 8.60 -1.89 2.79
C LEU A 58 8.68 -1.04 4.07
N LYS A 59 9.49 0.03 4.09
CA LYS A 59 9.53 0.99 5.20
C LYS A 59 8.19 1.69 5.37
N THR A 60 7.54 2.09 4.27
CA THR A 60 6.21 2.72 4.30
C THR A 60 5.16 1.78 4.89
N LEU A 61 5.21 0.49 4.51
CA LEU A 61 4.33 -0.53 5.08
C LEU A 61 4.62 -0.73 6.58
N ASP A 62 5.89 -0.86 6.97
CA ASP A 62 6.29 -1.04 8.37
C ASP A 62 5.84 0.13 9.26
N THR A 63 6.04 1.38 8.81
CA THR A 63 5.54 2.57 9.51
C THR A 63 4.04 2.51 9.72
N PHE A 64 3.28 2.16 8.67
CA PHE A 64 1.82 2.03 8.75
C PHE A 64 1.38 0.95 9.73
N LEU A 65 1.99 -0.24 9.65
CA LEU A 65 1.68 -1.37 10.53
C LEU A 65 1.97 -1.03 11.99
N PHE A 66 3.10 -0.36 12.25
CA PHE A 66 3.44 0.13 13.58
C PHE A 66 2.41 1.16 14.09
N ALA A 67 2.02 2.12 13.25
CA ALA A 67 1.09 3.18 13.65
C ALA A 67 -0.32 2.68 13.93
N VAL A 68 -0.77 1.65 13.21
CA VAL A 68 -2.09 1.02 13.39
C VAL A 68 -2.07 -0.11 14.45
N GLY A 69 -0.88 -0.53 14.90
CA GLY A 69 -0.72 -1.64 15.84
C GLY A 69 -1.10 -3.00 15.23
N MET A 70 -0.83 -3.20 13.94
CA MET A 70 -1.23 -4.38 13.17
C MET A 70 -0.01 -5.21 12.76
N THR A 71 -0.11 -6.54 12.82
CA THR A 71 0.97 -7.40 12.30
C THR A 71 0.89 -7.56 10.78
N LEU A 72 2.01 -7.92 10.14
CA LEU A 72 2.02 -8.20 8.70
C LEU A 72 1.06 -9.35 8.33
N THR A 73 0.94 -10.37 9.18
CA THR A 73 0.06 -11.52 8.93
C THR A 73 -1.41 -11.11 8.95
N ASP A 74 -1.82 -10.28 9.92
CA ASP A 74 -3.18 -9.75 9.99
C ASP A 74 -3.47 -8.85 8.78
N PHE A 75 -2.51 -7.99 8.45
CA PHE A 75 -2.58 -7.12 7.29
C PHE A 75 -2.67 -7.88 5.97
N LEU A 76 -2.19 -9.12 5.87
CA LEU A 76 -2.27 -9.95 4.66
C LEU A 76 -3.43 -10.94 4.68
N SER A 77 -3.99 -11.26 5.84
CA SER A 77 -5.08 -12.22 6.00
C SER A 77 -6.47 -11.60 5.93
N ALA A 78 -6.61 -10.29 6.17
CA ALA A 78 -7.86 -9.56 5.93
C ALA A 78 -8.24 -9.67 4.43
N ALA A 79 -9.17 -10.56 4.09
CA ALA A 79 -9.60 -10.83 2.72
C ALA A 79 -10.96 -10.16 2.45
#